data_AF-A0A5C3QHJ6-F1
#
_entry.id   AF-A0A5C3QHJ6-F1
#
_cell.length_a   1.000
_cell.length_b   1.000
_cell.length_c   1.000
_cell.angle_alpha   90.00
_cell.angle_beta   90.00
_cell.angle_gamma   90.00
#
_symmetry.space_group_name_H-M   'P 1'
#
loop_
_entity.id
_entity.type
_entity.pdbx_description
1 polymer ?
#
loop_
_entity_poly.entity_id
_entity_poly.type
_entity_poly.pdbx_seq_one_letter_code
_entity_poly.pdbx_strand_id
1 'polypeptide(L)'
;MSIADDSLRVLLTGFGPCPFSTDQSWQAAKAFHNTTLTCPIPHEPIDLASSSPTSPLDRPIHITSLHMPVSYQAVLDTVPGIYAQPPRIPHPDPKDNLEFVPPPADRQYDFIFHLGVAGRGPLRVERQAHRSGYQMKDADGKHAALSTSKDFRRHMPPEGIKAIVDEFPVEPPGTENLGPPQRGFGDGYDGPEEMMTHIDATSLVQDLVKAVMQDASTSMDAGHHLGDYIYYCSLAESRRNTKPYEKRVTQVLLLHCPPEGSPLSLEQTCSGIKYTIMW
;
A
#
# COMPACT_ATOMS: atom_id res chain seq x y z
N MET A 1 -15.14 20.31 -7.44
CA MET A 1 -15.77 20.43 -6.10
C MET A 1 -14.72 21.04 -5.17
N SER A 2 -15.05 22.02 -4.32
CA SER A 2 -14.06 22.56 -3.37
C SER A 2 -13.86 21.57 -2.23
N ILE A 3 -12.62 21.15 -1.97
CA ILE A 3 -12.30 20.25 -0.84
C ILE A 3 -12.39 21.06 0.45
N ALA A 4 -13.09 20.55 1.45
CA ALA A 4 -13.19 21.21 2.75
C ALA A 4 -11.82 21.27 3.43
N ASP A 5 -11.47 22.43 3.99
CA ASP A 5 -10.14 22.68 4.57
C ASP A 5 -9.82 21.74 5.75
N ASP A 6 -10.86 21.40 6.52
CA ASP A 6 -10.80 20.52 7.67
C ASP A 6 -10.88 19.03 7.32
N SER A 7 -10.99 18.65 6.04
CA SER A 7 -11.10 17.23 5.65
C SER A 7 -9.87 16.41 6.04
N LEU A 8 -10.07 15.14 6.38
CA LEU A 8 -8.98 14.16 6.40
C LEU A 8 -8.57 13.86 4.96
N ARG A 9 -7.27 13.86 4.68
CA ARG A 9 -6.72 13.65 3.34
C ARG A 9 -6.16 12.24 3.22
N VAL A 10 -6.78 11.45 2.36
CA VAL A 10 -6.36 10.07 2.06
C VAL A 10 -5.78 10.01 0.65
N LEU A 11 -4.59 9.41 0.52
CA LEU A 11 -4.04 9.00 -0.78
C LEU A 11 -4.27 7.50 -0.96
N LEU A 12 -5.02 7.11 -1.99
CA LEU A 12 -5.30 5.72 -2.32
C LEU A 12 -4.55 5.34 -3.60
N THR A 13 -3.60 4.41 -3.53
CA THR A 13 -2.89 3.96 -4.73
C THR A 13 -3.40 2.61 -5.21
N GLY A 14 -3.36 2.38 -6.52
CA GLY A 14 -3.57 1.05 -7.09
C GLY A 14 -2.62 0.81 -8.25
N PHE A 15 -2.23 -0.45 -8.45
CA PHE A 15 -1.38 -0.84 -9.56
C PHE A 15 -2.20 -1.10 -10.83
N GLY A 16 -1.71 -0.55 -11.94
CA GLY A 16 -2.28 -0.78 -13.27
C GLY A 16 -2.15 -2.23 -13.76
N PRO A 17 -2.81 -2.56 -14.87
CA PRO A 17 -2.67 -3.88 -15.49
C PRO A 17 -1.22 -4.14 -15.88
N CYS A 18 -0.76 -5.38 -15.70
CA CYS A 18 0.51 -5.86 -16.22
C CYS A 18 0.34 -7.29 -16.77
N PRO A 19 1.34 -7.86 -17.47
CA PRO A 19 1.20 -9.17 -18.12
C PRO A 19 0.79 -10.34 -17.19
N PHE A 20 0.95 -10.18 -15.87
CA PHE A 20 0.72 -11.23 -14.87
C PHE A 20 -0.23 -10.80 -13.74
N SER A 21 -0.85 -9.62 -13.81
CA SER A 21 -1.77 -9.11 -12.78
C SER A 21 -2.93 -8.35 -13.42
N THR A 22 -4.13 -8.53 -12.87
CA THR A 22 -5.32 -7.78 -13.28
C THR A 22 -5.21 -6.32 -12.85
N ASP A 23 -6.03 -5.46 -13.44
CA ASP A 23 -6.13 -4.04 -13.09
C ASP A 23 -7.02 -3.78 -11.86
N GLN A 24 -7.47 -4.81 -11.14
CA GLN A 24 -8.46 -4.66 -10.08
C GLN A 24 -8.04 -3.70 -8.97
N SER A 25 -6.77 -3.71 -8.57
CA SER A 25 -6.30 -2.77 -7.55
C SER A 25 -6.43 -1.31 -8.02
N TRP A 26 -6.13 -1.03 -9.30
CA TRP A 26 -6.35 0.28 -9.89
C TRP A 26 -7.83 0.60 -10.09
N GLN A 27 -8.63 -0.32 -10.64
CA GLN A 27 -10.07 -0.11 -10.82
C GLN A 27 -10.77 0.21 -9.50
N ALA A 28 -10.42 -0.51 -8.43
CA ALA A 28 -10.94 -0.26 -7.10
C ALA A 28 -10.49 1.11 -6.56
N ALA A 29 -9.20 1.45 -6.67
CA ALA A 29 -8.69 2.76 -6.25
C ALA A 29 -9.37 3.91 -7.02
N LYS A 30 -9.49 3.76 -8.34
CA LYS A 30 -10.06 4.74 -9.26
C LYS A 30 -11.50 5.09 -8.91
N ALA A 31 -12.28 4.13 -8.43
CA ALA A 31 -13.68 4.35 -8.01
C ALA A 31 -13.83 5.37 -6.86
N PHE A 32 -12.77 5.61 -6.08
CA PHE A 32 -12.77 6.59 -4.99
C PHE A 32 -12.13 7.94 -5.35
N HIS A 33 -11.64 8.11 -6.58
CA HIS A 33 -10.91 9.32 -6.95
C HIS A 33 -11.81 10.58 -6.84
N ASN A 34 -11.29 11.59 -6.14
CA ASN A 34 -11.98 12.84 -5.85
C ASN A 34 -13.36 12.67 -5.16
N THR A 35 -13.52 11.59 -4.40
CA THR A 35 -14.73 11.38 -3.59
C THR A 35 -14.51 11.89 -2.17
N THR A 36 -15.61 12.19 -1.49
CA THR A 36 -15.61 12.53 -0.07
C THR A 36 -16.52 11.57 0.68
N LEU A 37 -15.96 10.87 1.67
CA LEU A 37 -16.73 10.04 2.60
C LEU A 37 -17.14 10.88 3.81
N THR A 38 -18.37 10.71 4.25
CA THR A 38 -18.87 11.25 5.51
C THR A 38 -19.29 10.09 6.40
N CYS A 39 -18.98 10.16 7.69
CA CYS A 39 -19.50 9.22 8.68
C CYS A 39 -20.86 9.73 9.16
N PRO A 40 -21.98 9.08 8.81
CA PRO A 40 -23.25 9.37 9.47
C PRO A 40 -23.24 8.67 10.83
N ILE A 41 -22.86 9.37 11.90
CA ILE A 41 -23.28 8.93 13.24
C ILE A 41 -24.67 9.53 13.47
N PRO A 42 -25.70 8.72 13.75
CA PRO A 42 -26.96 9.24 14.25
C PRO A 42 -26.67 9.85 15.63
N HIS A 43 -26.65 11.18 15.73
CA HIS A 43 -26.69 11.83 17.03
C HIS A 43 -28.05 11.52 17.66
N GLU A 44 -28.08 10.69 18.73
CA GLU A 44 -29.13 10.90 19.71
C GLU A 44 -28.93 12.31 20.29
N PRO A 45 -30.00 13.13 20.39
CA PRO A 45 -29.87 14.51 20.83
C PRO A 45 -29.46 14.53 22.30
N ILE A 46 -28.17 14.81 22.56
CA ILE A 46 -27.72 15.19 23.89
C ILE A 46 -27.91 16.70 24.01
N ASP A 47 -28.61 17.06 25.08
CA ASP A 47 -29.10 18.40 25.42
C ASP A 47 -28.05 19.52 25.32
N LEU A 48 -28.56 20.71 25.00
CA LEU A 48 -27.86 21.97 24.77
C LEU A 48 -26.92 22.38 25.92
N ALA A 49 -25.70 22.79 25.56
CA ALA A 49 -24.95 23.97 26.05
C ALA A 49 -23.43 23.71 26.13
N SER A 50 -22.76 23.55 24.99
CA SER A 50 -21.30 23.69 24.91
C SER A 50 -20.88 23.86 23.45
N SER A 51 -20.75 25.11 23.01
CA SER A 51 -20.11 25.44 21.74
C SER A 51 -18.59 25.24 21.86
N SER A 52 -18.10 24.08 21.42
CA SER A 52 -16.69 23.80 21.16
C SER A 52 -16.57 22.83 19.98
N PRO A 53 -15.48 22.89 19.19
CA PRO A 53 -15.47 22.56 17.77
C PRO A 53 -15.69 21.07 17.52
N THR A 54 -16.35 20.78 16.39
CA THR A 54 -16.52 19.48 15.72
C THR A 54 -15.66 18.37 16.29
N SER A 55 -16.29 17.31 16.81
CA SER A 55 -15.58 16.14 17.27
C SER A 55 -14.71 15.57 16.13
N PRO A 56 -13.55 14.94 16.42
CA PRO A 56 -12.69 14.36 15.38
C PRO A 56 -13.40 13.37 14.43
N LEU A 57 -14.58 12.88 14.83
CA LEU A 57 -15.39 11.87 14.16
C LEU A 57 -16.34 12.43 13.08
N ASP A 58 -16.50 13.75 12.99
CA ASP A 58 -17.41 14.40 12.04
C ASP A 58 -16.70 14.96 10.79
N ARG A 59 -15.38 14.77 10.69
CA ARG A 59 -14.57 15.36 9.63
C ARG A 59 -14.76 14.59 8.32
N PRO A 60 -15.05 15.27 7.19
CA PRO A 60 -15.14 14.61 5.90
C PRO A 60 -13.78 14.00 5.50
N ILE A 61 -13.79 12.84 4.86
CA ILE A 61 -12.58 12.18 4.34
C ILE A 61 -12.52 12.39 2.84
N HIS A 62 -11.60 13.20 2.36
CA HIS A 62 -11.34 13.38 0.93
C HIS A 62 -10.31 12.37 0.45
N ILE A 63 -10.65 11.65 -0.63
CA ILE A 63 -9.80 10.62 -1.22
C ILE A 63 -9.26 11.11 -2.56
N THR A 64 -7.94 11.09 -2.69
CA THR A 64 -7.23 11.26 -3.96
C THR A 64 -6.68 9.91 -4.37
N SER A 65 -7.01 9.44 -5.57
CA SER A 65 -6.47 8.18 -6.08
C SER A 65 -5.30 8.39 -7.03
N LEU A 66 -4.27 7.55 -6.94
CA LEU A 66 -3.05 7.61 -7.73
C LEU A 66 -2.75 6.26 -8.40
N HIS A 67 -2.64 6.27 -9.73
CA HIS A 67 -2.21 5.11 -10.50
C HIS A 67 -0.72 4.88 -10.32
N MET A 68 -0.33 3.69 -9.89
CA MET A 68 1.07 3.30 -9.76
C MET A 68 1.44 2.30 -10.88
N PRO A 69 2.43 2.61 -11.73
CA PRO A 69 2.97 1.63 -12.65
C PRO A 69 3.57 0.44 -11.88
N VAL A 70 3.44 -0.77 -12.43
CA VAL A 70 4.09 -1.97 -11.89
C VAL A 70 5.58 -1.94 -12.27
N SER A 71 6.34 -1.01 -11.68
CA SER A 71 7.77 -0.82 -11.87
C SER A 71 8.48 -0.39 -10.60
N TYR A 72 9.62 -1.02 -10.29
CA TYR A 72 10.41 -0.68 -9.11
C TYR A 72 10.90 0.77 -9.17
N GLN A 73 11.30 1.23 -10.36
CA GLN A 73 11.75 2.60 -10.57
C GLN A 73 10.62 3.60 -10.36
N ALA A 74 9.41 3.30 -10.85
CA ALA A 74 8.25 4.17 -10.66
C ALA A 74 7.92 4.39 -9.17
N VAL A 75 8.06 3.34 -8.35
CA VAL A 75 7.92 3.45 -6.88
C VAL A 75 8.98 4.38 -6.30
N LEU A 76 10.26 4.21 -6.67
CA LEU A 76 11.36 5.06 -6.18
C LEU A 76 11.23 6.52 -6.63
N ASP A 77 10.72 6.77 -7.83
CA ASP A 77 10.53 8.12 -8.36
C ASP A 77 9.33 8.83 -7.74
N THR A 78 8.30 8.08 -7.35
CA THR A 78 7.01 8.65 -6.93
C THR A 78 6.89 8.76 -5.41
N VAL A 79 7.23 7.71 -4.67
CA VAL A 79 6.91 7.63 -3.22
C VAL A 79 7.61 8.71 -2.40
N PRO A 80 8.91 9.01 -2.57
CA PRO A 80 9.54 10.12 -1.84
C PRO A 80 8.85 11.48 -2.11
N GLY A 81 8.29 11.66 -3.30
CA GLY A 81 7.49 12.83 -3.65
C GLY A 81 6.20 12.94 -2.84
N ILE A 82 5.52 11.82 -2.60
CA ILE A 82 4.29 11.75 -1.79
C ILE A 82 4.53 12.29 -0.36
N TYR A 83 5.73 12.11 0.17
CA TYR A 83 6.10 12.54 1.53
C TYR A 83 6.89 13.86 1.57
N ALA A 84 7.09 14.54 0.43
CA ALA A 84 7.74 15.85 0.41
C ALA A 84 6.88 16.91 1.16
N GLN A 85 7.47 18.06 1.50
CA GLN A 85 6.74 19.21 2.04
C GLN A 85 6.86 20.40 1.07
N PRO A 86 5.82 20.75 0.28
CA PRO A 86 4.53 20.06 0.16
C PRO A 86 4.63 18.72 -0.62
N PRO A 87 3.66 17.80 -0.45
CA PRO A 87 3.60 16.56 -1.21
C PRO A 87 3.55 16.82 -2.71
N ARG A 88 4.13 15.91 -3.49
CA ARG A 88 4.11 15.92 -4.95
C ARG A 88 3.66 14.56 -5.46
N ILE A 89 2.61 14.56 -6.27
CA ILE A 89 2.12 13.38 -6.97
C ILE A 89 2.14 13.65 -8.48
N PRO A 90 2.36 12.62 -9.31
CA PRO A 90 2.32 12.78 -10.76
C PRO A 90 0.90 13.10 -11.22
N HIS A 91 0.79 13.70 -12.41
CA HIS A 91 -0.50 13.88 -13.06
C HIS A 91 -1.10 12.50 -13.45
N PRO A 92 -2.43 12.32 -13.35
CA PRO A 92 -3.10 11.14 -13.86
C PRO A 92 -2.73 10.87 -15.33
N ASP A 93 -2.65 9.59 -15.69
CA ASP A 93 -2.52 9.21 -17.10
C ASP A 93 -3.76 9.74 -17.86
N PRO A 94 -3.60 10.44 -19.00
CA PRO A 94 -4.72 10.87 -19.81
C PRO A 94 -5.73 9.76 -20.14
N LYS A 95 -5.29 8.50 -20.23
CA LYS A 95 -6.16 7.33 -20.47
C LYS A 95 -7.15 7.07 -19.35
N ASP A 96 -6.84 7.52 -18.13
CA ASP A 96 -7.71 7.30 -16.99
C ASP A 96 -8.91 8.25 -16.95
N ASN A 97 -8.89 9.35 -17.72
CA ASN A 97 -9.92 10.39 -17.72
C ASN A 97 -10.22 10.94 -16.31
N LEU A 98 -9.19 11.09 -15.49
CA LEU A 98 -9.29 11.66 -14.14
C LEU A 98 -8.81 13.11 -14.13
N GLU A 99 -9.47 13.94 -13.34
CA GLU A 99 -9.01 15.30 -13.07
C GLU A 99 -7.78 15.28 -12.14
N PHE A 100 -6.87 16.25 -12.29
CA PHE A 100 -5.77 16.38 -11.35
C PHE A 100 -6.27 17.06 -10.08
N VAL A 101 -6.26 16.32 -8.97
CA VAL A 101 -6.54 16.87 -7.64
C VAL A 101 -5.21 17.20 -6.95
N PRO A 102 -4.94 18.49 -6.62
CA PRO A 102 -3.70 18.84 -5.98
C PRO A 102 -3.58 18.22 -4.58
N PRO A 103 -2.36 17.79 -4.19
CA PRO A 103 -2.10 17.35 -2.83
C PRO A 103 -2.36 18.47 -1.80
N PRO A 104 -2.53 18.14 -0.51
CA PRO A 104 -2.61 19.15 0.54
C PRO A 104 -1.36 20.07 0.50
N ALA A 105 -1.57 21.38 0.47
CA ALA A 105 -0.48 22.35 0.28
C ALA A 105 0.30 22.66 1.56
N ASP A 106 -0.33 22.48 2.71
CA ASP A 106 0.11 22.94 4.03
C ASP A 106 0.43 21.78 4.99
N ARG A 107 0.08 20.54 4.62
CA ARG A 107 0.27 19.35 5.45
C ARG A 107 0.51 18.09 4.63
N GLN A 108 0.91 17.02 5.32
CA GLN A 108 0.98 15.67 4.73
C GLN A 108 -0.42 15.07 4.58
N TYR A 109 -0.51 13.98 3.81
CA TYR A 109 -1.66 13.09 3.88
C TYR A 109 -1.81 12.52 5.30
N ASP A 110 -3.05 12.41 5.77
CA ASP A 110 -3.37 11.81 7.06
C ASP A 110 -3.21 10.28 7.00
N PHE A 111 -3.56 9.69 5.86
CA PHE A 111 -3.48 8.26 5.60
C PHE A 111 -3.08 7.99 4.14
N ILE A 112 -2.13 7.08 3.94
CA ILE A 112 -1.73 6.58 2.63
C ILE A 112 -2.06 5.08 2.59
N PHE A 113 -2.93 4.73 1.66
CA PHE A 113 -3.46 3.39 1.51
C PHE A 113 -3.06 2.81 0.15
N HIS A 114 -2.22 1.78 0.16
CA HIS A 114 -1.80 1.09 -1.04
C HIS A 114 -2.66 -0.14 -1.30
N LEU A 115 -3.12 -0.30 -2.54
CA LEU A 115 -3.79 -1.51 -3.01
C LEU A 115 -2.87 -2.29 -3.93
N GLY A 116 -2.72 -3.58 -3.64
CA GLY A 116 -2.07 -4.54 -4.52
C GLY A 116 -3.05 -5.64 -4.93
N VAL A 117 -2.69 -6.43 -5.94
CA VAL A 117 -3.38 -7.68 -6.26
C VAL A 117 -2.51 -8.84 -5.76
N ALA A 118 -3.12 -9.79 -5.06
CA ALA A 118 -2.49 -11.06 -4.71
C ALA A 118 -3.22 -12.22 -5.40
N GLY A 119 -2.71 -13.44 -5.19
CA GLY A 119 -3.41 -14.65 -5.62
C GLY A 119 -4.82 -14.77 -5.02
N ARG A 120 -5.59 -15.75 -5.51
CA ARG A 120 -6.96 -16.01 -5.05
C ARG A 120 -7.05 -16.12 -3.51
N GLY A 121 -8.13 -15.60 -2.94
CA GLY A 121 -8.41 -15.70 -1.51
C GLY A 121 -9.07 -14.44 -0.92
N PRO A 122 -9.05 -14.28 0.42
CA PRO A 122 -9.58 -13.10 1.10
C PRO A 122 -8.90 -11.80 0.68
N LEU A 123 -9.49 -10.66 1.07
CA LEU A 123 -8.69 -9.44 1.21
C LEU A 123 -7.64 -9.66 2.31
N ARG A 124 -6.39 -9.27 2.05
CA ARG A 124 -5.31 -9.41 3.02
C ARG A 124 -4.83 -8.04 3.46
N VAL A 125 -4.94 -7.77 4.75
CA VAL A 125 -4.39 -6.57 5.38
C VAL A 125 -2.95 -6.87 5.79
N GLU A 126 -1.99 -6.24 5.14
CA GLU A 126 -0.56 -6.52 5.34
C GLU A 126 -0.03 -5.80 6.57
N ARG A 127 0.61 -6.55 7.47
CA ARG A 127 1.13 -6.04 8.73
C ARG A 127 2.59 -5.63 8.66
N GLN A 128 3.32 -6.23 7.73
CA GLN A 128 4.76 -6.17 7.62
C GLN A 128 5.17 -5.96 6.16
N ALA A 129 6.22 -5.17 5.96
CA ALA A 129 6.90 -5.02 4.67
C ALA A 129 8.39 -5.37 4.80
N HIS A 130 9.01 -5.86 3.72
CA HIS A 130 10.41 -6.27 3.72
C HIS A 130 11.30 -5.29 2.96
N ARG A 131 12.59 -5.16 3.30
CA ARG A 131 13.55 -4.32 2.56
C ARG A 131 14.13 -5.01 1.33
N SER A 132 14.15 -6.34 1.35
CA SER A 132 14.84 -7.16 0.37
C SER A 132 14.06 -8.44 0.07
N GLY A 133 14.54 -9.22 -0.90
CA GLY A 133 13.89 -10.45 -1.37
C GLY A 133 13.18 -10.33 -2.72
N TYR A 134 13.24 -9.17 -3.37
CA TYR A 134 12.50 -8.87 -4.62
C TYR A 134 13.09 -9.54 -5.87
N GLN A 135 12.91 -10.86 -5.98
CA GLN A 135 13.44 -11.65 -7.10
C GLN A 135 12.56 -11.61 -8.35
N MET A 136 11.31 -11.19 -8.21
CA MET A 136 10.38 -11.10 -9.34
C MET A 136 10.65 -9.86 -10.19
N LYS A 137 10.48 -10.01 -11.50
CA LYS A 137 10.55 -8.90 -12.46
C LYS A 137 9.31 -8.02 -12.37
N ASP A 138 9.47 -6.76 -12.71
CA ASP A 138 8.38 -5.82 -12.92
C ASP A 138 7.73 -5.98 -14.30
N ALA A 139 6.78 -5.12 -14.66
CA ALA A 139 6.07 -5.21 -15.94
C ALA A 139 6.98 -5.00 -17.17
N ASP A 140 8.12 -4.34 -17.00
CA ASP A 140 9.12 -4.13 -18.05
C ASP A 140 10.16 -5.27 -18.11
N GLY A 141 10.00 -6.31 -17.29
CA GLY A 141 10.97 -7.40 -17.18
C GLY A 141 12.24 -7.02 -16.40
N LYS A 142 12.24 -5.90 -15.67
CA LYS A 142 13.37 -5.43 -14.87
C LYS A 142 13.27 -5.93 -13.44
N HIS A 143 14.41 -6.19 -12.83
CA HIS A 143 14.49 -6.58 -11.43
C HIS A 143 14.68 -5.35 -10.54
N ALA A 144 14.35 -5.48 -9.25
CA ALA A 144 14.81 -4.54 -8.24
C ALA A 144 16.34 -4.46 -8.21
N ALA A 145 16.85 -3.33 -7.72
CA ALA A 145 18.27 -3.11 -7.51
C ALA A 145 18.88 -4.21 -6.63
N LEU A 146 20.20 -4.38 -6.75
CA LEU A 146 20.93 -5.27 -5.84
C LEU A 146 20.86 -4.69 -4.42
N SER A 147 20.47 -5.53 -3.47
CA SER A 147 20.46 -5.15 -2.06
C SER A 147 21.89 -5.01 -1.57
N THR A 148 22.15 -3.95 -0.80
CA THR A 148 23.45 -3.74 -0.14
C THR A 148 23.55 -4.45 1.21
N SER A 149 22.47 -5.13 1.65
CA SER A 149 22.41 -5.82 2.94
C SER A 149 23.37 -7.01 3.01
N LYS A 150 24.26 -7.01 4.01
CA LYS A 150 25.25 -8.07 4.27
C LYS A 150 24.69 -9.22 5.12
N ASP A 151 23.46 -9.13 5.62
CA ASP A 151 22.97 -9.95 6.73
C ASP A 151 22.17 -11.21 6.36
N PHE A 152 22.01 -11.51 5.07
CA PHE A 152 21.07 -12.57 4.61
C PHE A 152 21.59 -14.01 4.68
N ARG A 153 22.75 -14.31 5.29
CA ARG A 153 23.28 -15.69 5.36
C ARG A 153 22.43 -16.68 6.20
N ARG A 154 21.21 -16.34 6.65
CA ARG A 154 20.45 -17.13 7.64
C ARG A 154 19.08 -17.66 7.24
N HIS A 155 18.48 -17.26 6.12
CA HIS A 155 17.10 -17.68 5.81
C HIS A 155 16.96 -18.24 4.40
N MET A 156 17.53 -19.43 4.19
CA MET A 156 17.02 -20.34 3.16
C MET A 156 15.77 -21.04 3.73
N PRO A 157 14.68 -21.18 2.96
CA PRO A 157 13.54 -21.97 3.39
C PRO A 157 13.94 -23.45 3.54
N PRO A 158 13.29 -24.23 4.42
CA PRO A 158 13.51 -25.67 4.50
C PRO A 158 13.23 -26.33 3.15
N GLU A 159 14.03 -27.34 2.81
CA GLU A 159 13.88 -28.15 1.60
C GLU A 159 12.45 -28.68 1.46
N GLY A 160 11.64 -28.10 0.55
CA GLY A 160 10.24 -28.54 0.45
C GLY A 160 9.39 -28.02 -0.72
N ILE A 161 9.82 -27.02 -1.50
CA ILE A 161 9.05 -26.56 -2.67
C ILE A 161 9.93 -26.60 -3.91
N LYS A 162 10.20 -27.82 -4.39
CA LYS A 162 10.64 -28.06 -5.78
C LYS A 162 9.40 -28.14 -6.66
N ALA A 163 8.91 -27.01 -7.12
CA ALA A 163 8.12 -26.95 -8.34
C ALA A 163 8.23 -25.55 -8.94
N ILE A 164 8.54 -25.50 -10.24
CA ILE A 164 8.67 -24.31 -11.11
C ILE A 164 10.03 -23.58 -11.05
N VAL A 165 11.14 -24.33 -11.08
CA VAL A 165 12.44 -23.83 -11.58
C VAL A 165 12.96 -24.81 -12.62
N ASP A 166 12.27 -24.87 -13.77
CA ASP A 166 12.82 -25.42 -15.01
C ASP A 166 13.12 -24.25 -15.93
N GLU A 167 14.39 -23.84 -15.96
CA GLU A 167 15.13 -23.22 -17.07
C GLU A 167 16.35 -22.44 -16.53
N PHE A 168 17.34 -23.15 -15.98
CA PHE A 168 18.71 -22.63 -15.92
C PHE A 168 19.70 -23.73 -16.32
N PRO A 169 20.71 -23.44 -17.18
CA PRO A 169 21.75 -24.39 -17.50
C PRO A 169 22.54 -24.77 -16.26
N VAL A 170 22.81 -26.07 -16.09
CA VAL A 170 23.67 -26.58 -15.03
C VAL A 170 25.11 -26.15 -15.32
N GLU A 171 25.63 -25.21 -14.53
CA GLU A 171 27.03 -24.79 -14.58
C GLU A 171 27.98 -25.79 -13.89
N PRO A 172 29.26 -25.84 -14.29
CA PRO A 172 30.19 -26.91 -13.90
C PRO A 172 30.58 -26.85 -12.41
N PRO A 173 30.99 -27.98 -11.81
CA PRO A 173 31.26 -28.08 -10.38
C PRO A 173 32.56 -27.35 -10.01
N GLY A 174 32.45 -26.28 -9.21
CA GLY A 174 33.61 -25.55 -8.70
C GLY A 174 33.33 -24.12 -8.20
N THR A 175 32.15 -23.56 -8.45
CA THR A 175 31.72 -22.28 -7.90
C THR A 175 31.01 -22.49 -6.56
N GLU A 176 31.41 -21.74 -5.53
CA GLU A 176 30.63 -21.66 -4.30
C GLU A 176 29.17 -21.35 -4.67
N ASN A 177 28.21 -22.13 -4.14
CA ASN A 177 26.77 -21.93 -4.34
C ASN A 177 26.35 -20.58 -3.70
N LEU A 178 26.74 -19.48 -4.32
CA LEU A 178 26.20 -18.16 -4.09
C LEU A 178 24.85 -18.19 -4.79
N GLY A 179 23.78 -18.36 -4.02
CA GLY A 179 22.42 -18.34 -4.54
C GLY A 179 22.11 -17.08 -5.35
N PRO A 180 20.88 -16.97 -5.91
CA PRO A 180 20.51 -15.81 -6.71
C PRO A 180 20.83 -14.49 -5.97
N PRO A 181 21.31 -13.46 -6.69
CA PRO A 181 21.77 -12.22 -6.06
C PRO A 181 20.63 -11.57 -5.26
N GLN A 182 20.94 -11.08 -4.05
CA GLN A 182 19.95 -10.41 -3.20
C GLN A 182 19.47 -9.13 -3.89
N ARG A 183 18.16 -8.94 -3.97
CA ARG A 183 17.53 -7.75 -4.56
C ARG A 183 16.70 -7.02 -3.51
N GLY A 184 16.71 -5.71 -3.54
CA GLY A 184 16.27 -4.89 -2.42
C GLY A 184 16.33 -3.41 -2.70
N PHE A 185 15.99 -2.64 -1.68
CA PHE A 185 16.40 -1.24 -1.64
C PHE A 185 17.93 -1.16 -1.47
N GLY A 186 18.54 -0.23 -2.21
CA GLY A 186 19.97 0.06 -2.12
C GLY A 186 20.26 1.23 -1.18
N ASP A 187 21.39 1.90 -1.42
CA ASP A 187 21.83 3.08 -0.67
C ASP A 187 20.72 4.14 -0.59
N GLY A 188 20.50 4.68 0.61
CA GLY A 188 19.43 5.63 0.88
C GLY A 188 18.21 5.02 1.58
N TYR A 189 18.12 3.69 1.72
CA TYR A 189 17.12 3.01 2.56
C TYR A 189 17.80 2.10 3.59
N ASP A 190 18.66 2.69 4.43
CA ASP A 190 19.42 1.98 5.47
C ASP A 190 18.58 1.59 6.70
N GLY A 191 17.29 1.34 6.50
CA GLY A 191 16.33 0.96 7.54
C GLY A 191 16.40 -0.52 7.95
N PRO A 192 15.54 -0.93 8.91
CA PRO A 192 15.44 -2.33 9.29
C PRO A 192 15.00 -3.21 8.12
N GLU A 193 15.38 -4.49 8.11
CA GLU A 193 14.95 -5.44 7.06
C GLU A 193 13.44 -5.60 7.00
N GLU A 194 12.74 -5.38 8.10
CA GLU A 194 11.28 -5.52 8.21
C GLU A 194 10.69 -4.27 8.87
N MET A 195 9.56 -3.80 8.36
CA MET A 195 8.80 -2.70 8.94
C MET A 195 7.34 -3.07 9.14
N MET A 196 6.85 -2.81 10.35
CA MET A 196 5.45 -2.99 10.72
C MET A 196 4.67 -1.69 10.55
N THR A 197 3.39 -1.80 10.17
CA THR A 197 2.44 -0.68 10.27
C THR A 197 2.10 -0.33 11.72
N HIS A 198 1.69 0.91 11.94
CA HIS A 198 1.16 1.40 13.20
C HIS A 198 -0.35 1.13 13.35
N ILE A 199 -1.02 0.70 12.29
CA ILE A 199 -2.45 0.36 12.29
C ILE A 199 -2.64 -1.01 12.94
N ASP A 200 -3.62 -1.12 13.84
CA ASP A 200 -4.03 -2.41 14.40
C ASP A 200 -4.83 -3.23 13.36
N ALA A 201 -4.09 -3.82 12.44
CA ALA A 201 -4.64 -4.65 11.36
C ALA A 201 -5.48 -5.82 11.88
N THR A 202 -5.19 -6.34 13.08
CA THR A 202 -5.94 -7.45 13.66
C THR A 202 -7.35 -6.98 14.06
N SER A 203 -7.46 -5.86 14.78
CA SER A 203 -8.76 -5.29 15.13
C SER A 203 -9.53 -4.83 13.89
N LEU A 204 -8.86 -4.18 12.93
CA LEU A 204 -9.45 -3.80 11.64
C LEU A 204 -10.06 -5.02 10.92
N VAL A 205 -9.31 -6.11 10.77
CA VAL A 205 -9.82 -7.32 10.09
C VAL A 205 -10.98 -7.93 10.85
N GLN A 206 -10.94 -7.98 12.18
CA GLN A 206 -12.05 -8.49 12.98
C GLN A 206 -13.34 -7.70 12.75
N ASP A 207 -13.26 -6.38 12.65
CA ASP A 207 -14.42 -5.53 12.44
C ASP A 207 -14.88 -5.54 10.97
N LEU A 208 -13.94 -5.58 10.03
CA LEU A 208 -14.20 -5.73 8.60
C LEU A 208 -14.98 -7.02 8.29
N VAL A 209 -14.59 -8.14 8.92
CA VAL A 209 -15.27 -9.45 8.78
C VAL A 209 -16.67 -9.44 9.40
N LYS A 210 -16.89 -8.68 10.48
CA LYS A 210 -18.22 -8.55 11.09
C LYS A 210 -19.14 -7.65 10.28
N ALA A 211 -18.60 -6.58 9.69
CA ALA A 211 -19.40 -5.50 9.15
C ALA A 211 -19.78 -5.67 7.68
N VAL A 212 -18.80 -5.96 6.81
CA VAL A 212 -18.98 -5.78 5.35
C VAL A 212 -18.50 -6.94 4.50
N MET A 213 -17.71 -7.88 5.04
CA MET A 213 -17.19 -8.99 4.24
C MET A 213 -17.12 -10.29 5.03
N GLN A 214 -17.22 -11.43 4.34
CA GLN A 214 -17.06 -12.74 5.00
C GLN A 214 -15.61 -13.21 5.04
N ASP A 215 -14.76 -12.71 4.13
CA ASP A 215 -13.42 -13.25 3.90
C ASP A 215 -12.38 -12.12 3.85
N ALA A 216 -11.78 -11.83 5.01
CA ALA A 216 -10.61 -10.99 5.15
C ALA A 216 -9.65 -11.60 6.17
N SER A 217 -8.36 -11.39 5.99
CA SER A 217 -7.33 -11.86 6.91
C SER A 217 -6.20 -10.86 7.05
N THR A 218 -5.41 -10.99 8.11
CA THR A 218 -4.12 -10.30 8.19
C THR A 218 -3.03 -11.15 7.55
N SER A 219 -2.03 -10.50 6.97
CA SER A 219 -0.84 -11.16 6.41
C SER A 219 0.44 -10.54 6.96
N MET A 220 1.48 -11.36 7.11
CA MET A 220 2.83 -10.97 7.56
C MET A 220 3.82 -10.91 6.40
N ASP A 221 3.40 -11.30 5.20
CA ASP A 221 4.26 -11.32 4.02
C ASP A 221 3.45 -10.90 2.79
N ALA A 222 3.80 -9.72 2.29
CA ALA A 222 3.22 -9.12 1.10
C ALA A 222 3.79 -9.69 -0.22
N GLY A 223 4.57 -10.78 -0.16
CA GLY A 223 4.96 -11.62 -1.29
C GLY A 223 6.22 -11.18 -2.03
N HIS A 224 7.00 -10.24 -1.49
CA HIS A 224 8.27 -9.77 -2.08
C HIS A 224 8.18 -9.36 -3.57
N HIS A 225 7.09 -8.66 -3.95
CA HIS A 225 6.95 -8.00 -5.26
C HIS A 225 6.66 -6.50 -5.09
N LEU A 226 6.01 -5.86 -6.07
CA LEU A 226 5.75 -4.43 -6.09
C LEU A 226 4.81 -3.95 -4.98
N GLY A 227 3.86 -4.78 -4.54
CA GLY A 227 3.02 -4.48 -3.37
C GLY A 227 3.84 -4.31 -2.10
N ASP A 228 4.65 -5.32 -1.78
CA ASP A 228 5.60 -5.26 -0.66
C ASP A 228 6.63 -4.12 -0.83
N TYR A 229 7.11 -3.89 -2.05
CA TYR A 229 8.07 -2.84 -2.38
C TYR A 229 7.53 -1.44 -2.10
N ILE A 230 6.34 -1.10 -2.63
CA ILE A 230 5.72 0.21 -2.34
C ILE A 230 5.42 0.35 -0.85
N TYR A 231 5.02 -0.73 -0.19
CA TYR A 231 4.68 -0.69 1.23
C TYR A 231 5.89 -0.40 2.11
N TYR A 232 7.01 -1.09 1.87
CA TYR A 232 8.26 -0.82 2.58
C TYR A 232 8.76 0.59 2.32
N CYS A 233 8.78 1.01 1.04
CA CYS A 233 9.17 2.36 0.65
C CYS A 233 8.36 3.42 1.39
N SER A 234 7.04 3.25 1.43
CA SER A 234 6.10 4.17 2.06
C SER A 234 6.24 4.21 3.59
N LEU A 235 6.42 3.04 4.24
CA LEU A 235 6.73 2.98 5.68
C LEU A 235 8.07 3.65 6.01
N ALA A 236 9.08 3.46 5.17
CA ALA A 236 10.38 4.10 5.34
C ALA A 236 10.30 5.63 5.21
N GLU A 237 9.61 6.13 4.18
CA GLU A 237 9.42 7.57 3.96
C GLU A 237 8.56 8.20 5.04
N SER A 238 7.49 7.54 5.50
CA SER A 238 6.66 8.02 6.60
C SER A 238 7.49 8.22 7.88
N ARG A 239 8.34 7.24 8.22
CA ARG A 239 9.27 7.34 9.37
C ARG A 239 10.31 8.44 9.17
N ARG A 240 10.92 8.54 7.99
CA ARG A 240 11.96 9.54 7.68
C ARG A 240 11.43 10.97 7.79
N ASN A 241 10.19 11.20 7.35
CA ASN A 241 9.59 12.53 7.28
C ASN A 241 8.84 12.92 8.56
N THR A 242 8.78 12.04 9.58
CA THR A 242 8.21 12.37 10.89
C THR A 242 9.20 13.22 11.69
N LYS A 243 8.80 14.44 12.07
CA LYS A 243 9.65 15.30 12.92
C LYS A 243 9.61 14.84 14.38
N PRO A 244 10.70 14.98 15.16
CA PRO A 244 10.75 14.51 16.55
C PRO A 244 9.67 15.08 17.48
N TYR A 245 9.12 16.26 17.14
CA TYR A 245 8.08 16.94 17.91
C TYR A 245 6.66 16.74 17.34
N GLU A 246 6.54 16.16 16.14
CA GLU A 246 5.25 15.85 15.55
C GLU A 246 4.71 14.57 16.19
N LYS A 247 3.52 14.66 16.81
CA LYS A 247 2.86 13.52 17.44
C LYS A 247 2.19 12.58 16.44
N ARG A 248 2.05 13.01 15.17
CA ARG A 248 1.33 12.27 14.12
C ARG A 248 2.30 11.88 13.01
N VAL A 249 2.46 10.57 12.86
CA VAL A 249 3.07 9.91 11.70
C VAL A 249 1.96 9.70 10.67
N THR A 250 2.22 9.95 9.38
CA THR A 250 1.29 9.57 8.31
C THR A 250 1.05 8.07 8.38
N GLN A 251 -0.21 7.66 8.55
CA GLN A 251 -0.54 6.25 8.63
C GLN A 251 -0.37 5.60 7.25
N VAL A 252 0.14 4.37 7.23
CA VAL A 252 0.41 3.62 6.00
C VAL A 252 -0.16 2.22 6.11
N LEU A 253 -0.92 1.79 5.12
CA LEU A 253 -1.43 0.43 5.02
C LEU A 253 -1.27 -0.10 3.60
N LEU A 254 -1.06 -1.41 3.48
CA LEU A 254 -1.21 -2.15 2.24
C LEU A 254 -2.35 -3.16 2.41
N LEU A 255 -3.23 -3.21 1.42
CA LEU A 255 -4.25 -4.24 1.29
C LEU A 255 -4.09 -4.93 -0.06
N HIS A 256 -3.97 -6.26 -0.02
CA HIS A 256 -4.06 -7.07 -1.23
C HIS A 256 -5.51 -7.50 -1.46
N CYS A 257 -6.01 -7.24 -2.67
CA CYS A 257 -7.25 -7.83 -3.17
C CYS A 257 -6.96 -9.06 -4.05
N PRO A 258 -7.88 -10.03 -4.11
CA PRO A 258 -7.80 -11.12 -5.07
C PRO A 258 -8.05 -10.60 -6.50
N PRO A 259 -7.84 -11.41 -7.55
CA PRO A 259 -8.25 -11.09 -8.92
C PRO A 259 -9.79 -11.06 -9.08
N GLU A 260 -10.25 -10.41 -10.15
CA GLU A 260 -11.66 -9.99 -10.21
C GLU A 260 -12.56 -11.21 -10.34
N GLY A 261 -13.59 -11.26 -9.50
CA GLY A 261 -14.53 -12.39 -9.46
C GLY A 261 -13.92 -13.67 -8.87
N SER A 262 -12.77 -13.61 -8.18
CA SER A 262 -12.10 -14.82 -7.70
C SER A 262 -11.38 -14.67 -6.34
N PRO A 263 -12.09 -14.63 -5.19
CA PRO A 263 -13.52 -14.88 -4.99
C PRO A 263 -14.39 -13.61 -4.88
N LEU A 264 -13.79 -12.42 -4.85
CA LEU A 264 -14.51 -11.17 -4.59
C LEU A 264 -14.79 -10.41 -5.89
N SER A 265 -15.97 -9.80 -5.97
CA SER A 265 -16.29 -8.82 -7.01
C SER A 265 -15.56 -7.49 -6.75
N LEU A 266 -15.52 -6.63 -7.76
CA LEU A 266 -15.05 -5.25 -7.60
C LEU A 266 -15.85 -4.49 -6.54
N GLU A 267 -17.18 -4.66 -6.51
CA GLU A 267 -18.06 -4.02 -5.53
C GLU A 267 -17.76 -4.46 -4.08
N GLN A 268 -17.54 -5.75 -3.86
CA GLN A 268 -17.15 -6.28 -2.55
C GLN A 268 -15.78 -5.75 -2.14
N THR A 269 -14.83 -5.69 -3.08
CA THR A 269 -13.51 -5.11 -2.87
C THR A 269 -13.60 -3.64 -2.47
N CYS A 270 -14.38 -2.83 -3.20
CA CYS A 270 -14.66 -1.43 -2.89
C CYS A 270 -15.33 -1.27 -1.53
N SER A 271 -16.26 -2.16 -1.16
CA SER A 271 -16.90 -2.13 0.17
C SER A 271 -15.88 -2.32 1.29
N GLY A 272 -14.94 -3.27 1.12
CA GLY A 272 -13.86 -3.47 2.09
C GLY A 272 -12.87 -2.30 2.18
N ILE A 273 -12.52 -1.70 1.04
CA ILE A 273 -11.67 -0.50 0.98
C ILE A 273 -12.34 0.68 1.69
N LYS A 274 -13.62 0.94 1.37
CA LYS A 274 -14.39 2.02 1.99
C LYS A 274 -14.44 1.86 3.51
N TYR A 275 -14.73 0.64 3.98
CA TYR A 275 -14.76 0.35 5.41
C TYR A 275 -13.40 0.60 6.07
N THR A 276 -12.32 0.13 5.43
CA THR A 276 -10.94 0.32 5.91
C THR A 276 -10.55 1.80 6.01
N ILE A 277 -10.99 2.64 5.08
CA ILE A 277 -10.73 4.08 5.12
C ILE A 277 -11.50 4.78 6.23
N MET A 278 -12.69 4.28 6.58
CA MET A 278 -13.56 4.86 7.60
C MET A 278 -13.23 4.42 9.03
N TRP A 279 -12.62 3.23 9.19
CA TRP A 279 -12.20 2.65 10.48
C TRP A 279 -10.98 3.39 11.04
#